data_AF-A7TAB8-F1
#
_entry.id   AF-A7TAB8-F1
#
_cell.length_a   1.000
_cell.length_b   1.000
_cell.length_c   1.000
_cell.angle_alpha   90.00
_cell.angle_beta   90.00
_cell.angle_gamma   90.00
#
_symmetry.space_group_name_H-M   'P 1'
#
loop_
_entity.id
_entity.type
_entity.pdbx_description
1 polymer ?
#
loop_
_entity_poly.entity_id
_entity_poly.type
_entity_poly.pdbx_seq_one_letter_code
_entity_poly.pdbx_strand_id
1 'polypeptide(L)'
;DTCLITDVMRGVIHHCTDPYSVSTQDETNYNSRWRPFNTSDVPPSPATIWSFNSASKLNGYPYFGEIRTYSGGGYIVPFSSIYYKAVKEIKHARNNFWIDRYTAGLFTEFTLYN
;
A
#
# COMPACT_ATOMS: atom_id res chain seq x y z
N ASP A 1 -7.51 -12.80 -1.68
CA ASP A 1 -6.58 -13.80 -2.25
C ASP A 1 -6.50 -13.59 -3.74
N THR A 2 -5.29 -13.64 -4.31
CA THR A 2 -5.08 -13.39 -5.75
C THR A 2 -4.71 -14.66 -6.52
N CYS A 3 -4.24 -15.71 -5.85
CA CYS A 3 -3.83 -16.97 -6.48
C CYS A 3 -4.86 -18.10 -6.34
N LEU A 4 -4.76 -19.11 -7.21
CA LEU A 4 -5.55 -20.34 -7.15
C LEU A 4 -4.88 -21.38 -6.25
N ILE A 5 -5.53 -21.73 -5.14
CA ILE A 5 -5.11 -22.82 -4.25
C ILE A 5 -5.76 -24.13 -4.74
N THR A 6 -4.94 -25.15 -4.97
CA THR A 6 -5.41 -26.48 -5.37
C THR A 6 -6.28 -27.12 -4.30
N ASP A 7 -7.29 -27.89 -4.70
CA ASP A 7 -8.29 -28.48 -3.80
C ASP A 7 -7.66 -29.27 -2.64
N VAL A 8 -6.59 -30.03 -2.93
CA VAL A 8 -5.85 -30.83 -1.95
C VAL A 8 -5.21 -29.97 -0.85
N MET A 9 -4.80 -28.74 -1.18
CA MET A 9 -4.11 -27.83 -0.25
C MET A 9 -5.03 -26.86 0.48
N ARG A 10 -6.33 -26.77 0.13
CA ARG A 10 -7.28 -25.83 0.77
C ARG A 10 -7.47 -26.06 2.27
N GLY A 11 -7.25 -27.28 2.74
CA GLY A 11 -7.32 -27.61 4.18
C GLY A 11 -6.15 -27.06 5.00
N VAL A 12 -5.06 -26.65 4.35
CA VAL A 12 -3.80 -26.20 4.98
C VAL A 12 -3.50 -24.74 4.65
N ILE A 13 -3.67 -24.36 3.38
CA ILE A 13 -3.40 -23.02 2.89
C ILE A 13 -4.74 -22.27 2.84
N HIS A 14 -4.94 -21.37 3.79
CA HIS A 14 -6.15 -20.55 3.87
C HIS A 14 -6.07 -19.25 3.07
N HIS A 15 -4.87 -18.83 2.69
CA HIS A 15 -4.66 -17.55 2.01
C HIS A 15 -3.46 -17.61 1.07
N CYS A 16 -3.58 -16.92 -0.06
CA CYS A 16 -2.52 -16.86 -1.06
C CYS A 16 -2.49 -15.50 -1.76
N THR A 17 -1.26 -15.06 -2.01
CA THR A 17 -0.96 -13.81 -2.71
C THR A 17 -0.03 -14.13 -3.87
N ASP A 18 -0.49 -13.85 -5.09
CA ASP A 18 0.36 -13.88 -6.27
C ASP A 18 1.45 -12.81 -6.18
N PRO A 19 2.61 -13.03 -6.83
CA PRO A 19 3.63 -12.01 -6.92
C PRO A 19 3.11 -10.74 -7.58
N TYR A 20 3.61 -9.59 -7.13
CA TYR A 20 3.22 -8.30 -7.68
C TYR A 20 3.42 -8.19 -9.20
N SER A 21 2.46 -7.55 -9.87
CA SER A 21 2.55 -7.10 -11.26
C SER A 21 1.88 -5.74 -11.39
N VAL A 22 2.42 -4.87 -12.24
CA VAL A 22 1.84 -3.55 -12.52
C VAL A 22 0.42 -3.66 -13.07
N SER A 23 0.12 -4.69 -13.86
CA SER A 23 -1.21 -4.87 -14.47
C SER A 23 -2.29 -5.35 -13.51
N THR A 24 -1.90 -5.95 -12.37
CA THR A 24 -2.82 -6.53 -11.37
C THR A 24 -2.58 -5.93 -9.99
N GLN A 25 -1.92 -4.77 -9.92
CA GLN A 25 -1.71 -4.06 -8.67
C GLN A 25 -3.07 -3.64 -8.10
N ASP A 26 -3.16 -3.57 -6.78
CA ASP A 26 -4.35 -3.07 -6.12
C ASP A 26 -4.37 -1.53 -6.18
N GLU A 27 -5.44 -0.99 -6.77
CA GLU A 27 -5.68 0.44 -6.95
C GLU A 27 -6.91 0.93 -6.16
N THR A 28 -7.41 0.11 -5.24
CA THR A 28 -8.67 0.36 -4.52
C THR A 28 -8.46 1.38 -3.41
N ASN A 29 -9.45 2.24 -3.14
CA ASN A 29 -9.42 3.05 -1.93
C ASN A 29 -9.92 2.21 -0.75
N TYR A 30 -9.34 2.40 0.45
CA TYR A 30 -9.74 1.69 1.65
C TYR A 30 -10.07 2.62 2.82
N ASN A 31 -10.78 2.07 3.79
CA ASN A 31 -10.87 2.60 5.15
C ASN A 31 -9.66 2.18 5.99
N SER A 32 -9.54 2.77 7.17
CA SER A 32 -8.48 2.45 8.13
C SER A 32 -8.35 0.94 8.37
N ARG A 33 -7.10 0.45 8.30
CA ARG A 33 -6.73 -0.97 8.41
C ARG A 33 -7.13 -1.82 7.20
N TRP A 34 -6.96 -1.29 5.99
CA TRP A 34 -7.25 -1.99 4.73
C TRP A 34 -8.69 -2.54 4.63
N ARG A 35 -9.65 -1.84 5.24
CA ARG A 35 -11.05 -2.28 5.22
C ARG A 35 -11.75 -1.77 3.97
N PRO A 36 -12.45 -2.62 3.20
CA PRO A 36 -13.20 -2.17 2.04
C PRO A 36 -14.34 -1.23 2.47
N PHE A 37 -14.80 -0.39 1.56
CA PHE A 37 -16.00 0.42 1.82
C PHE A 37 -17.24 -0.45 1.77
N ASN A 38 -18.13 -0.24 2.74
CA ASN A 38 -19.52 -0.63 2.60
C ASN A 38 -20.32 0.50 1.96
N THR A 39 -21.45 0.18 1.35
CA THR A 39 -22.39 1.15 0.74
C THR A 39 -22.90 2.22 1.71
N SER A 40 -22.77 1.98 3.02
CA SER A 40 -23.14 2.91 4.10
C SER A 40 -21.97 3.75 4.63
N ASP A 41 -20.73 3.47 4.21
CA ASP A 41 -19.57 4.22 4.68
C ASP A 41 -19.43 5.54 3.91
N VAL A 42 -19.03 6.59 4.63
CA VAL A 42 -18.62 7.84 3.99
C VAL A 42 -17.33 7.56 3.20
N PRO A 43 -17.28 7.87 1.89
CA PRO A 43 -16.06 7.71 1.11
C PRO A 43 -14.92 8.46 1.80
N PRO A 44 -13.76 7.83 1.99
CA PRO A 44 -12.65 8.50 2.64
C PRO A 44 -12.21 9.67 1.77
N SER A 45 -11.72 10.70 2.43
CA SER A 45 -11.08 11.81 1.74
C SER A 45 -10.02 11.26 0.78
N PRO A 46 -9.90 11.79 -0.45
CA PRO A 46 -8.86 11.37 -1.39
C PRO A 46 -7.42 11.65 -0.88
N ALA A 47 -7.28 12.27 0.30
CA ALA A 47 -6.03 12.56 0.98
C ALA A 47 -5.72 11.62 2.17
N THR A 48 -6.40 10.49 2.33
CA THR A 48 -6.03 9.52 3.39
C THR A 48 -4.85 8.64 3.01
N ILE A 49 -4.14 8.10 4.01
CA ILE A 49 -3.06 7.12 3.82
C ILE A 49 -3.55 5.76 3.28
N TRP A 50 -4.87 5.57 3.16
CA TRP A 50 -5.53 4.35 2.68
C TRP A 50 -6.10 4.54 1.27
N SER A 51 -5.82 5.68 0.63
CA SER A 51 -6.25 5.98 -0.73
C SER A 51 -5.11 5.72 -1.72
N PHE A 52 -5.42 5.04 -2.82
CA PHE A 52 -4.46 4.78 -3.88
C PHE A 52 -4.13 6.07 -4.65
N ASN A 53 -2.86 6.22 -4.99
CA ASN A 53 -2.36 7.31 -5.82
C ASN A 53 -1.67 6.74 -7.06
N SER A 54 -2.17 7.09 -8.25
CA SER A 54 -1.54 6.68 -9.50
C SER A 54 -0.16 7.30 -9.66
N ALA A 55 0.71 6.64 -10.42
CA ALA A 55 2.03 7.17 -10.77
C ALA A 55 1.94 8.57 -11.41
N SER A 56 0.94 8.78 -12.28
CA SER A 56 0.69 10.10 -12.89
C SER A 56 0.34 11.19 -11.87
N LYS A 57 -0.44 10.89 -10.83
CA LYS A 57 -0.79 11.84 -9.77
C LYS A 57 0.42 12.23 -8.93
N LEU A 58 1.34 11.28 -8.74
CA LEU A 58 2.55 11.46 -7.94
C LEU A 58 3.72 12.02 -8.73
N ASN A 59 3.60 12.15 -10.06
CA ASN A 59 4.74 12.30 -10.97
C ASN A 59 5.81 11.22 -10.73
N GLY A 60 5.35 10.02 -10.35
CA GLY A 60 6.19 8.86 -10.07
C GLY A 60 6.60 8.15 -11.36
N TYR A 61 7.83 7.66 -11.37
CA TYR A 61 8.35 6.80 -12.43
C TYR A 61 8.46 5.35 -11.95
N PRO A 62 8.41 4.37 -12.85
CA PRO A 62 8.62 2.98 -12.46
C PRO A 62 9.98 2.78 -11.80
N TYR A 63 10.00 2.05 -10.68
CA TYR A 63 11.23 1.65 -10.00
C TYR A 63 11.59 0.22 -10.40
N PHE A 64 12.75 0.06 -11.04
CA PHE A 64 13.29 -1.24 -11.45
C PHE A 64 14.05 -1.86 -10.28
N GLY A 65 13.39 -2.71 -9.50
CA GLY A 65 14.03 -3.50 -8.47
C GLY A 65 14.72 -4.74 -9.04
N GLU A 66 15.47 -5.45 -8.19
CA GLU A 66 16.17 -6.68 -8.57
C GLU A 66 15.23 -7.81 -8.98
N ILE A 67 14.10 -7.95 -8.27
CA ILE A 67 13.14 -9.04 -8.51
C ILE A 67 12.00 -8.57 -9.43
N ARG A 68 11.52 -7.33 -9.26
CA ARG A 68 10.35 -6.78 -9.98
C ARG A 68 10.45 -5.27 -10.20
N THR A 69 9.67 -4.80 -11.17
CA THR A 69 9.43 -3.37 -11.45
C THR A 69 8.16 -2.91 -10.76
N TYR A 70 8.23 -1.83 -10.00
CA TYR A 70 7.09 -1.19 -9.31
C TYR A 70 6.62 0.02 -10.11
N SER A 71 5.31 0.30 -10.13
CA SER A 71 4.70 1.26 -11.08
C SER A 71 5.04 2.73 -10.84
N GLY A 72 5.51 3.07 -9.63
CA GLY A 72 5.66 4.47 -9.18
C GLY A 72 4.39 5.05 -8.56
N GLY A 73 3.29 4.27 -8.49
CA GLY A 73 2.09 4.58 -7.72
C GLY A 73 2.03 3.83 -6.39
N GLY A 74 0.97 4.07 -5.62
CA GLY A 74 0.68 3.32 -4.40
C GLY A 74 -0.01 4.14 -3.31
N TYR A 75 0.09 3.62 -2.08
CA TYR A 75 -0.41 4.25 -0.87
C TYR A 75 0.72 5.00 -0.17
N ILE A 76 0.43 6.16 0.42
CA ILE A 76 1.47 7.06 0.95
C ILE A 76 1.16 7.45 2.39
N VAL A 77 2.18 7.36 3.25
CA VAL A 77 2.19 7.99 4.58
C VAL A 77 3.09 9.22 4.51
N PRO A 78 2.56 10.45 4.39
CA PRO A 78 3.38 11.65 4.37
C PRO A 78 3.97 11.90 5.76
N PHE A 79 5.27 12.19 5.81
CA PHE A 79 5.95 12.52 7.06
C PHE A 79 6.19 14.02 7.18
N SER A 80 5.98 14.54 8.39
CA SER A 80 6.38 15.90 8.75
C SER A 80 7.90 16.04 8.77
N SER A 81 8.42 17.22 8.38
CA SER A 81 9.83 17.59 8.59
C SER A 81 10.22 17.72 10.07
N ILE A 82 9.24 17.73 10.98
CA ILE A 82 9.44 17.83 12.41
C ILE A 82 9.52 16.42 13.01
N TYR A 83 10.68 16.08 13.59
CA TYR A 83 10.99 14.74 14.11
C TYR A 83 9.86 14.10 14.94
N TYR A 84 9.38 14.77 16.00
CA TYR A 84 8.37 14.17 16.89
C TYR A 84 7.01 13.96 16.20
N LYS A 85 6.69 14.75 15.18
CA LYS A 85 5.46 14.59 14.38
C LYS A 85 5.59 13.40 13.42
N ALA A 86 6.72 13.29 12.73
CA ALA A 86 7.03 12.13 11.89
C ALA A 86 6.97 10.83 12.69
N VAL A 87 7.56 10.80 13.89
CA VAL A 87 7.49 9.63 14.77
C VAL A 87 6.04 9.28 15.15
N LYS A 88 5.17 10.29 15.36
CA LYS A 88 3.75 10.07 15.66
C LYS A 88 3.01 9.50 14.45
N GLU A 89 3.29 10.01 13.25
CA GLU A 89 2.70 9.52 11.98
C GLU A 89 3.10 8.07 11.71
N ILE A 90 4.40 7.74 11.85
CA ILE A 90 4.91 6.37 11.73
C ILE A 90 4.24 5.43 12.74
N LYS A 91 4.15 5.84 14.02
CA LYS A 91 3.46 5.05 15.06
C LYS A 91 1.99 4.85 14.73
N HIS A 92 1.32 5.87 14.20
CA HIS A 92 -0.08 5.77 13.80
C HIS A 92 -0.28 4.78 12.66
N ALA A 93 0.56 4.84 11.61
CA ALA A 93 0.51 3.91 10.49
C ALA A 93 0.78 2.46 10.97
N ARG A 94 1.81 2.27 11.80
CA ARG A 94 2.15 0.97 12.39
C ARG A 94 1.01 0.39 13.23
N ASN A 95 0.42 1.19 14.12
CA ASN A 95 -0.65 0.74 15.02
C ASN A 95 -1.96 0.40 14.28
N ASN A 96 -2.07 0.82 13.03
CA ASN A 96 -3.19 0.48 12.15
C ASN A 96 -2.82 -0.54 11.08
N PHE A 97 -1.69 -1.23 11.20
CA PHE A 97 -1.27 -2.28 10.26
C PHE A 97 -1.19 -1.78 8.82
N TRP A 98 -0.68 -0.56 8.63
CA TRP A 98 -0.52 0.00 7.29
C TRP A 98 0.41 -0.85 6.42
N ILE A 99 1.42 -1.49 7.00
CA ILE A 99 2.16 -2.57 6.32
C ILE A 99 1.54 -3.90 6.72
N ASP A 100 1.15 -4.70 5.74
CA ASP A 100 0.56 -6.02 5.93
C ASP A 100 1.15 -7.06 4.96
N ARG A 101 0.59 -8.27 4.98
CA ARG A 101 1.04 -9.39 4.15
C ARG A 101 0.84 -9.21 2.64
N TYR A 102 0.06 -8.22 2.21
CA TYR A 102 -0.20 -7.93 0.80
C TYR A 102 0.70 -6.80 0.28
N THR A 103 1.47 -6.17 1.16
CA THR A 103 2.45 -5.13 0.79
C THR A 103 3.60 -5.75 -0.02
N ALA A 104 3.68 -5.40 -1.30
CA ALA A 104 4.69 -5.95 -2.22
C ALA A 104 6.05 -5.22 -2.16
N GLY A 105 6.05 -3.92 -1.86
CA GLY A 105 7.25 -3.09 -1.80
C GLY A 105 7.05 -1.88 -0.90
N LEU A 106 8.13 -1.43 -0.25
CA LEU A 106 8.14 -0.27 0.64
C LEU A 106 9.24 0.69 0.21
N PHE A 107 8.87 1.94 -0.04
CA PHE A 107 9.78 3.00 -0.45
C PHE A 107 9.77 4.13 0.59
N THR A 108 10.91 4.77 0.80
CA THR A 108 11.04 5.97 1.62
C THR A 108 11.79 7.01 0.82
N GLU A 109 11.11 8.11 0.52
CA GLU A 109 11.62 9.15 -0.36
C GLU A 109 11.78 10.46 0.42
N PHE A 110 12.96 11.08 0.30
CA PHE A 110 13.25 12.41 0.82
C PHE A 110 14.35 13.05 -0.02
N THR A 111 14.34 14.37 -0.09
CA THR A 111 15.35 15.16 -0.80
C THR A 111 16.15 15.97 0.19
N LEU A 112 17.48 15.91 0.09
CA LEU A 112 18.40 16.75 0.85
C LEU A 112 19.05 17.75 -0.10
N TYR A 113 19.23 18.98 0.37
CA TYR A 113 19.97 20.02 -0.32
C TYR A 113 21.22 20.38 0.50
N ASN A 114 22.33 20.68 -0.18
CA ASN A 114 23.57 21.18 0.42
C ASN A 114 23.60 22.70 0.33
#